data_AF-A0A1L1PZE9-F1
#
_entry.id   AF-A0A1L1PZE9-F1
#
_cell.length_a   1.000
_cell.length_b   1.000
_cell.length_c   1.000
_cell.angle_alpha   90.00
_cell.angle_beta   90.00
_cell.angle_gamma   90.00
#
_symmetry.space_group_name_H-M   'P 1'
#
loop_
_entity.id
_entity.type
_entity.pdbx_description
1 polymer ?
#
loop_
_entity_poly.entity_id
_entity_poly.type
_entity_poly.pdbx_seq_one_letter_code
_entity_poly.pdbx_strand_id
1 'polypeptide(L)'
;MSATDFSFSGPRVEERPLMAMDLADGSSSVRDGGGPLVNRLQRWAGDAYWQLLSHHKGHIVQQTSHGLTMEFADARHCVQAAFALNQLAETLNARASEPEQLRLRTGAHLAGYGRGQRTPLEQDVQLTSELTAMAEPGEVLVTAELRDRLADGLDADLEDMGHWVESFAQPVRLFRAHPRHERVAERLPAGSRDLRPGLAVIPFKAGVHESKRWMIGELIADGVIARLSHSLGLRVIARQSTTALRDSDGLQQIEHHLGATFVLSGSYCIRNGRLIVTAELAEARSHALLWTGQLQHALDDLLQEQSELLHELAHTVAQALGTAHVSQALARPLPSLDSSFLMLAGISMVHSHSAKAFERGREALTALTERHPGHALPRAWLAMWHALNVVKGSSAHAARDIKQAREQTQRALEAEPRNAMAQAVEGYIQYQLLGNLKLAHSHLTSAVEANPSEPMAWLFKSLFSAMWGSSSLAVTEAYVARSLSPVDPLQYFFDLFTGNALLADRQLEHAITCGRKSLRAHKHHVPTLRVLLTAHAELGQIDEGRAVVAQLRAEAPELTVSSYLGMGSQESPLRQRMASAMRILGLPEA
;
A
#
# COMPACT_ATOMS: atom_id res chain seq x y z
N MET A 1 -27.00 -52.49 14.23
CA MET A 1 -28.10 -51.52 14.39
C MET A 1 -27.53 -50.14 14.20
N SER A 2 -28.07 -49.41 13.23
CA SER A 2 -27.62 -48.14 12.68
C SER A 2 -27.85 -46.96 13.63
N ALA A 3 -26.89 -46.03 13.68
CA ALA A 3 -27.13 -44.67 14.15
C ALA A 3 -27.70 -43.86 12.97
N THR A 4 -28.99 -43.57 13.04
CA THR A 4 -29.75 -42.78 12.07
C THR A 4 -29.55 -41.29 12.26
N ASP A 5 -29.42 -40.60 11.12
CA ASP A 5 -29.40 -39.16 10.92
C ASP A 5 -30.52 -38.42 11.68
N PHE A 6 -30.15 -37.36 12.39
CA PHE A 6 -31.08 -36.32 12.79
C PHE A 6 -31.12 -35.24 11.70
N SER A 7 -32.00 -35.44 10.72
CA SER A 7 -32.43 -34.37 9.81
C SER A 7 -33.46 -33.49 10.51
N PHE A 8 -33.11 -32.24 10.83
CA PHE A 8 -34.11 -31.21 11.08
C PHE A 8 -34.61 -30.68 9.73
N SER A 9 -35.68 -31.31 9.20
CA SER A 9 -36.50 -30.71 8.14
C SER A 9 -37.76 -30.12 8.77
N GLY A 10 -37.67 -28.86 9.20
CA GLY A 10 -38.86 -28.01 9.26
C GLY A 10 -39.43 -27.84 7.85
N PRO A 11 -40.73 -27.54 7.69
CA PRO A 11 -41.32 -27.34 6.38
C PRO A 11 -40.56 -26.21 5.67
N ARG A 12 -40.04 -26.47 4.45
CA ARG A 12 -39.32 -25.46 3.65
C ARG A 12 -40.25 -24.28 3.37
N VAL A 13 -40.09 -23.21 4.14
CA VAL A 13 -40.64 -21.88 3.90
C VAL A 13 -39.97 -21.37 2.63
N GLU A 14 -40.74 -20.89 1.67
CA GLU A 14 -40.17 -20.24 0.49
C GLU A 14 -39.64 -18.87 0.94
N GLU A 15 -38.36 -18.62 0.68
CA GLU A 15 -37.65 -17.40 1.09
C GLU A 15 -37.38 -16.54 -0.14
N ARG A 16 -37.78 -15.26 -0.10
CA ARG A 16 -37.55 -14.32 -1.20
C ARG A 16 -37.11 -12.96 -0.67
N PRO A 17 -36.17 -12.28 -1.35
CA PRO A 17 -35.77 -10.92 -0.99
C PRO A 17 -36.96 -9.96 -0.99
N LEU A 18 -37.12 -9.27 0.13
CA LEU A 18 -38.07 -8.19 0.34
C LEU A 18 -37.30 -6.91 0.63
N MET A 19 -37.59 -5.87 -0.13
CA MET A 19 -36.97 -4.55 -0.01
C MET A 19 -38.06 -3.52 0.26
N ALA A 20 -37.82 -2.64 1.23
CA ALA A 20 -38.61 -1.44 1.42
C ALA A 20 -37.72 -0.22 1.17
N MET A 21 -38.34 0.80 0.59
CA MET A 21 -37.68 2.06 0.28
C MET A 21 -38.67 3.20 0.45
N ASP A 22 -38.29 4.22 1.20
CA ASP A 22 -39.11 5.39 1.48
C ASP A 22 -38.27 6.67 1.41
N LEU A 23 -38.94 7.82 1.55
CA LEU A 23 -38.29 9.12 1.59
C LEU A 23 -37.80 9.44 3.01
N ALA A 24 -36.56 9.91 3.12
CA ALA A 24 -36.03 10.45 4.35
C ALA A 24 -36.66 11.82 4.64
N ASP A 25 -37.46 11.90 5.71
CA ASP A 25 -38.18 13.11 6.07
C ASP A 25 -37.23 14.24 6.50
N GLY A 26 -37.25 15.33 5.74
CA GLY A 26 -36.42 16.51 5.98
C GLY A 26 -37.06 17.82 5.52
N SER A 27 -38.38 18.00 5.71
CA SER A 27 -39.01 19.32 5.94
C SER A 27 -40.53 19.19 6.08
N SER A 28 -41.06 19.89 7.07
CA SER A 28 -42.47 20.07 7.37
C SER A 28 -43.36 20.34 6.14
N SER A 29 -44.25 19.40 5.81
CA SER A 29 -45.56 19.71 5.22
C SER A 29 -46.54 18.52 5.30
N VAL A 30 -46.61 17.84 6.46
CA VAL A 30 -47.80 17.05 6.80
C VAL A 30 -48.87 18.01 7.29
N ARG A 31 -49.49 18.74 6.35
CA ARG A 31 -50.77 19.46 6.53
C ARG A 31 -51.24 20.06 5.20
N ASP A 32 -51.27 19.25 4.14
CA ASP A 32 -52.29 19.41 3.11
C ASP A 32 -52.34 18.16 2.24
N GLY A 33 -53.56 17.73 1.91
CA GLY A 33 -53.80 16.51 1.15
C GLY A 33 -53.11 16.54 -0.22
N GLY A 34 -52.47 15.42 -0.59
CA GLY A 34 -52.09 15.12 -1.98
C GLY A 34 -51.06 16.08 -2.61
N GLY A 35 -49.98 16.39 -1.89
CA GLY A 35 -48.94 17.31 -2.39
C GLY A 35 -48.17 16.86 -3.64
N PRO A 36 -47.32 17.75 -4.21
CA PRO A 36 -46.44 17.46 -5.36
C PRO A 36 -45.47 16.30 -5.16
N LEU A 37 -45.17 15.95 -3.90
CA LEU A 37 -44.27 14.86 -3.54
C LEU A 37 -44.93 13.48 -3.74
N VAL A 38 -46.20 13.31 -3.35
CA VAL A 38 -46.96 12.07 -3.56
C VAL A 38 -47.19 11.81 -5.05
N ASN A 39 -47.53 12.85 -5.81
CA ASN A 39 -47.66 12.76 -7.27
C ASN A 39 -46.31 12.46 -7.96
N ARG A 40 -45.19 12.95 -7.41
CA ARG A 40 -43.84 12.59 -7.90
C ARG A 40 -43.46 11.17 -7.56
N LEU A 41 -43.75 10.70 -6.35
CA LEU A 41 -43.54 9.30 -5.95
C LEU A 41 -44.37 8.34 -6.80
N GLN A 42 -45.62 8.68 -7.14
CA GLN A 42 -46.45 7.85 -8.02
C GLN A 42 -45.92 7.80 -9.46
N ARG A 43 -45.47 8.94 -10.00
CA ARG A 43 -44.80 8.97 -11.32
C ARG A 43 -43.48 8.20 -11.29
N TRP A 44 -42.68 8.43 -10.27
CA TRP A 44 -41.39 7.78 -10.07
C TRP A 44 -41.53 6.27 -9.89
N ALA A 45 -42.53 5.79 -9.14
CA ALA A 45 -42.84 4.37 -9.03
C ALA A 45 -43.23 3.76 -10.39
N GLY A 46 -43.95 4.53 -11.23
CA GLY A 46 -44.25 4.15 -12.62
C GLY A 46 -42.99 4.08 -13.48
N ASP A 47 -42.13 5.10 -13.41
CA ASP A 47 -40.86 5.15 -14.16
C ASP A 47 -39.90 4.04 -13.73
N ALA A 48 -39.80 3.78 -12.42
CA ALA A 48 -39.02 2.69 -11.83
C ALA A 48 -39.47 1.32 -12.37
N TYR A 49 -40.78 1.09 -12.52
CA TYR A 49 -41.33 -0.15 -13.06
C TYR A 49 -40.95 -0.36 -14.55
N TRP A 50 -41.07 0.70 -15.35
CA TRP A 50 -40.74 0.68 -16.78
C TRP A 50 -39.24 0.65 -17.07
N GLN A 51 -38.41 1.28 -16.23
CA GLN A 51 -36.97 1.40 -16.47
C GLN A 51 -36.14 0.29 -15.82
N LEU A 52 -36.48 -0.16 -14.60
CA LEU A 52 -35.53 -0.92 -13.77
C LEU A 52 -36.11 -2.21 -13.18
N LEU A 53 -37.33 -2.19 -12.65
CA LEU A 53 -37.88 -3.38 -11.96
C LEU A 53 -38.15 -4.55 -12.91
N SER A 54 -38.57 -4.27 -14.15
CA SER A 54 -38.71 -5.30 -15.18
C SER A 54 -37.35 -5.93 -15.55
N HIS A 55 -36.28 -5.14 -15.57
CA HIS A 55 -34.91 -5.61 -15.87
C HIS A 55 -34.35 -6.46 -14.72
N HIS A 56 -34.59 -6.04 -13.48
CA HIS A 56 -34.15 -6.74 -12.29
C HIS A 56 -35.18 -7.73 -11.73
N LYS A 57 -36.18 -8.15 -12.52
CA LYS A 57 -37.19 -9.17 -12.10
C LYS A 57 -37.88 -8.85 -10.76
N GLY A 58 -38.05 -7.57 -10.45
CA GLY A 58 -38.71 -7.08 -9.25
C GLY A 58 -40.20 -6.86 -9.45
N HIS A 59 -40.99 -7.06 -8.40
CA HIS A 59 -42.44 -6.82 -8.39
C HIS A 59 -42.82 -5.96 -7.19
N ILE A 60 -43.66 -4.95 -7.39
CA ILE A 60 -44.17 -4.11 -6.30
C ILE A 60 -45.24 -4.92 -5.55
N VAL A 61 -45.00 -5.13 -4.26
CA VAL A 61 -45.92 -5.83 -3.34
C VAL A 61 -46.88 -4.85 -2.70
N GLN A 62 -46.36 -3.68 -2.30
CA GLN A 62 -47.14 -2.66 -1.63
C GLN A 62 -46.61 -1.27 -2.00
N GLN A 63 -47.54 -0.32 -2.20
CA GLN A 63 -47.23 1.08 -2.43
C GLN A 63 -48.01 1.92 -1.41
N THR A 64 -47.30 2.83 -0.75
CA THR A 64 -47.88 3.78 0.22
C THR A 64 -47.63 5.21 -0.25
N SER A 65 -48.12 6.20 0.50
CA SER A 65 -47.86 7.61 0.25
C SER A 65 -46.39 8.02 0.48
N HIS A 66 -45.61 7.18 1.18
CA HIS A 66 -44.25 7.53 1.63
C HIS A 66 -43.17 6.57 1.12
N GLY A 67 -43.54 5.37 0.64
CA GLY A 67 -42.58 4.38 0.20
C GLY A 67 -43.18 3.21 -0.57
N LEU A 68 -42.29 2.35 -1.04
CA LEU A 68 -42.55 1.16 -1.84
C LEU A 68 -41.97 -0.06 -1.14
N THR A 69 -42.72 -1.16 -1.17
CA THR A 69 -42.23 -2.48 -0.80
C THR A 69 -42.24 -3.37 -2.03
N MET A 70 -41.10 -3.99 -2.32
CA MET A 70 -40.84 -4.76 -3.53
C MET A 70 -40.24 -6.11 -3.21
N GLU A 71 -40.56 -7.09 -4.04
CA GLU A 71 -40.07 -8.46 -3.96
C GLU A 71 -39.25 -8.80 -5.20
N PHE A 72 -38.20 -9.60 -5.02
CA PHE A 72 -37.28 -9.98 -6.09
C PHE A 72 -37.10 -11.49 -6.16
N ALA A 73 -36.73 -11.98 -7.34
CA ALA A 73 -36.45 -13.40 -7.55
C ALA A 73 -35.18 -13.88 -6.81
N ASP A 74 -34.18 -13.01 -6.63
CA ASP A 74 -32.95 -13.31 -5.89
C ASP A 74 -32.28 -12.04 -5.32
N ALA A 75 -31.36 -12.24 -4.38
CA ALA A 75 -30.74 -11.16 -3.60
C ALA A 75 -29.92 -10.19 -4.47
N ARG A 76 -29.27 -10.70 -5.51
CA ARG A 76 -28.50 -9.88 -6.47
C ARG A 76 -29.41 -8.87 -7.13
N HIS A 77 -30.52 -9.33 -7.69
CA HIS A 77 -31.47 -8.46 -8.36
C HIS A 77 -32.08 -7.42 -7.41
N CYS A 78 -32.35 -7.80 -6.16
CA CYS A 78 -32.82 -6.91 -5.11
C CYS A 78 -31.87 -5.73 -4.86
N VAL A 79 -30.60 -6.03 -4.58
CA VAL A 79 -29.60 -5.01 -4.24
C VAL A 79 -29.21 -4.16 -5.46
N GLN A 80 -29.15 -4.75 -6.66
CA GLN A 80 -28.92 -3.99 -7.90
C GLN A 80 -30.06 -3.03 -8.21
N ALA A 81 -31.31 -3.44 -7.98
CA ALA A 81 -32.45 -2.56 -8.14
C ALA A 81 -32.41 -1.38 -7.15
N ALA A 82 -32.03 -1.63 -5.89
CA ALA A 82 -31.83 -0.57 -4.90
C ALA A 82 -30.84 0.49 -5.39
N PHE A 83 -29.67 0.05 -5.88
CA PHE A 83 -28.63 0.95 -6.39
C PHE A 83 -29.07 1.74 -7.61
N ALA A 84 -29.73 1.09 -8.56
CA ALA A 84 -30.23 1.76 -9.76
C ALA A 84 -31.30 2.81 -9.43
N LEU A 85 -32.15 2.55 -8.43
CA LEU A 85 -33.17 3.48 -7.97
C LEU A 85 -32.56 4.69 -7.24
N ASN A 86 -31.53 4.48 -6.41
CA ASN A 86 -30.77 5.57 -5.79
C ASN A 86 -30.07 6.45 -6.83
N GLN A 87 -29.41 5.85 -7.83
CA GLN A 87 -28.75 6.59 -8.92
C GLN A 87 -29.76 7.39 -9.78
N LEU A 88 -30.94 6.82 -10.05
CA LEU A 88 -32.00 7.52 -10.74
C LEU A 88 -32.48 8.74 -9.94
N ALA A 89 -32.67 8.56 -8.63
CA ALA A 89 -33.06 9.65 -7.75
C ALA A 89 -32.00 10.76 -7.70
N GLU A 90 -30.71 10.42 -7.61
CA GLU A 90 -29.61 11.39 -7.70
C GLU A 90 -29.65 12.18 -9.02
N THR A 91 -29.88 11.49 -10.15
CA THR A 91 -29.97 12.13 -11.47
C THR A 91 -31.13 13.12 -11.55
N LEU A 92 -32.27 12.79 -10.93
CA LEU A 92 -33.43 13.68 -10.83
C LEU A 92 -33.15 14.86 -9.87
N ASN A 93 -32.47 14.59 -8.75
CA ASN A 93 -32.12 15.58 -7.73
C ASN A 93 -31.15 16.64 -8.24
N ALA A 94 -30.25 16.28 -9.17
CA ALA A 94 -29.30 17.21 -9.78
C ALA A 94 -29.98 18.40 -10.50
N ARG A 95 -31.26 18.28 -10.85
CA ARG A 95 -32.05 19.31 -11.54
C ARG A 95 -33.15 19.92 -10.66
N ALA A 96 -33.23 19.52 -9.39
CA ALA A 96 -34.29 19.90 -8.47
C ALA A 96 -33.75 20.77 -7.32
N SER A 97 -34.60 21.65 -6.78
CA SER A 97 -34.27 22.41 -5.57
C SER A 97 -34.25 21.49 -4.34
N GLU A 98 -33.58 21.87 -3.25
CA GLU A 98 -33.44 21.01 -2.06
C GLU A 98 -34.77 20.44 -1.49
N PRO A 99 -35.88 21.21 -1.35
CA PRO A 99 -37.16 20.67 -0.88
C PRO A 99 -37.87 19.77 -1.92
N GLU A 100 -37.31 19.67 -3.12
CA GLU A 100 -37.82 18.89 -4.24
C GLU A 100 -37.00 17.60 -4.49
N GLN A 101 -35.94 17.36 -3.71
CA GLN A 101 -35.07 16.21 -3.85
C GLN A 101 -35.72 14.93 -3.29
N LEU A 102 -35.64 13.85 -4.07
CA LEU A 102 -35.96 12.49 -3.70
C LEU A 102 -34.77 11.91 -2.92
N ARG A 103 -34.75 12.09 -1.60
CA ARG A 103 -33.76 11.49 -0.70
C ARG A 103 -34.28 10.15 -0.22
N LEU A 104 -33.88 9.08 -0.89
CA LEU A 104 -34.37 7.73 -0.62
C LEU A 104 -33.53 7.05 0.46
N ARG A 105 -34.14 6.20 1.28
CA ARG A 105 -33.42 5.27 2.18
C ARG A 105 -34.00 3.87 1.98
N THR A 106 -33.16 2.84 2.11
CA THR A 106 -33.53 1.49 1.70
C THR A 106 -33.10 0.44 2.72
N GLY A 107 -34.01 -0.48 3.05
CA GLY A 107 -33.74 -1.69 3.83
C GLY A 107 -34.18 -2.95 3.08
N ALA A 108 -33.37 -4.01 3.13
CA ALA A 108 -33.69 -5.29 2.48
C ALA A 108 -33.37 -6.51 3.36
N HIS A 109 -34.23 -7.52 3.29
CA HIS A 109 -34.15 -8.75 4.07
C HIS A 109 -34.65 -9.95 3.25
N LEU A 110 -34.31 -11.17 3.67
CA LEU A 110 -34.82 -12.40 3.06
C LEU A 110 -36.11 -12.85 3.77
N ALA A 111 -37.27 -12.42 3.25
CA ALA A 111 -38.56 -12.69 3.88
C ALA A 111 -39.06 -14.12 3.62
N GLY A 112 -39.65 -14.73 4.65
CA GLY A 112 -40.34 -16.01 4.56
C GLY A 112 -41.79 -15.87 4.10
N TYR A 113 -42.28 -16.90 3.42
CA TYR A 113 -43.67 -17.00 2.95
C TYR A 113 -44.37 -18.23 3.53
N GLY A 114 -45.58 -18.02 4.06
CA GLY A 114 -46.46 -19.13 4.43
C GLY A 114 -46.76 -20.03 3.23
N ARG A 115 -46.98 -21.32 3.47
CA ARG A 115 -47.21 -22.30 2.38
C ARG A 115 -48.39 -21.87 1.49
N GLY A 116 -48.10 -21.55 0.23
CA GLY A 116 -49.11 -21.12 -0.76
C GLY A 116 -49.63 -19.69 -0.56
N GLN A 117 -49.05 -18.92 0.36
CA GLN A 117 -49.34 -17.50 0.52
C GLN A 117 -48.55 -16.67 -0.49
N ARG A 118 -49.15 -15.57 -0.95
CA ARG A 118 -48.52 -14.60 -1.86
C ARG A 118 -47.97 -13.38 -1.14
N THR A 119 -48.08 -13.33 0.17
CA THR A 119 -47.69 -12.20 1.02
C THR A 119 -46.62 -12.66 2.00
N PRO A 120 -45.58 -11.85 2.24
CA PRO A 120 -44.54 -12.16 3.22
C PRO A 120 -45.11 -12.20 4.64
N LEU A 121 -44.41 -12.87 5.57
CA LEU A 121 -44.78 -12.90 6.98
C LEU A 121 -44.70 -11.49 7.59
N GLU A 122 -45.64 -11.17 8.49
CA GLU A 122 -45.73 -9.82 9.11
C GLU A 122 -44.44 -9.40 9.82
N GLN A 123 -43.76 -10.34 10.48
CA GLN A 123 -42.48 -10.09 11.16
C GLN A 123 -41.38 -9.64 10.19
N ASP A 124 -41.37 -10.16 8.96
CA ASP A 124 -40.35 -9.85 7.97
C ASP A 124 -40.65 -8.49 7.33
N VAL A 125 -41.93 -8.16 7.14
CA VAL A 125 -42.35 -6.81 6.72
C VAL A 125 -41.95 -5.77 7.77
N GLN A 126 -42.15 -6.07 9.05
CA GLN A 126 -41.75 -5.20 10.14
C GLN A 126 -40.23 -5.00 10.17
N LEU A 127 -39.45 -6.09 10.09
CA LEU A 127 -37.98 -6.01 10.04
C LEU A 127 -37.50 -5.19 8.85
N THR A 128 -38.02 -5.40 7.64
CA THR A 128 -37.63 -4.61 6.46
C THR A 128 -37.95 -3.12 6.65
N SER A 129 -39.07 -2.78 7.29
CA SER A 129 -39.42 -1.39 7.59
C SER A 129 -38.48 -0.76 8.64
N GLU A 130 -38.11 -1.50 9.68
CA GLU A 130 -37.17 -1.02 10.70
C GLU A 130 -35.76 -0.80 10.12
N LEU A 131 -35.28 -1.74 9.29
CA LEU A 131 -34.02 -1.58 8.54
C LEU A 131 -34.03 -0.32 7.68
N THR A 132 -35.15 -0.05 7.01
CA THR A 132 -35.31 1.13 6.15
C THR A 132 -35.28 2.41 6.97
N ALA A 133 -35.93 2.43 8.14
CA ALA A 133 -35.93 3.58 9.03
C ALA A 133 -34.55 3.90 9.63
N MET A 134 -33.69 2.89 9.80
CA MET A 134 -32.31 3.03 10.26
C MET A 134 -31.33 3.53 9.19
N ALA A 135 -31.67 3.36 7.91
CA ALA A 135 -30.81 3.75 6.81
C ALA A 135 -30.77 5.29 6.65
N GLU A 136 -29.57 5.83 6.46
CA GLU A 136 -29.42 7.24 6.09
C GLU A 136 -29.84 7.47 4.61
N PRO A 137 -30.13 8.72 4.20
CA PRO A 137 -30.41 9.03 2.80
C PRO A 137 -29.31 8.53 1.86
N GLY A 138 -29.70 7.73 0.86
CA GLY A 138 -28.84 7.08 -0.13
C GLY A 138 -28.31 5.71 0.29
N GLU A 139 -28.52 5.28 1.54
CA GLU A 139 -28.02 4.01 2.04
C GLU A 139 -28.93 2.82 1.70
N VAL A 140 -28.30 1.66 1.57
CA VAL A 140 -28.95 0.35 1.46
C VAL A 140 -28.46 -0.53 2.61
N LEU A 141 -29.34 -0.84 3.55
CA LEU A 141 -29.05 -1.75 4.66
C LEU A 141 -29.61 -3.14 4.38
N VAL A 142 -28.81 -4.16 4.68
CA VAL A 142 -29.18 -5.57 4.47
C VAL A 142 -28.86 -6.42 5.71
N THR A 143 -29.62 -7.49 5.92
CA THR A 143 -29.32 -8.45 7.00
C THR A 143 -28.26 -9.47 6.57
N ALA A 144 -27.70 -10.18 7.56
CA ALA A 144 -26.76 -11.28 7.32
C ALA A 144 -27.31 -12.36 6.37
N GLU A 145 -28.60 -12.70 6.47
CA GLU A 145 -29.24 -13.73 5.66
C GLU A 145 -29.33 -13.32 4.18
N LEU A 146 -29.65 -12.05 3.92
CA LEU A 146 -29.63 -11.52 2.57
C LEU A 146 -28.19 -11.43 2.05
N ARG A 147 -27.25 -10.99 2.89
CA ARG A 147 -25.82 -10.90 2.60
C ARG A 147 -25.21 -12.25 2.22
N ASP A 148 -25.60 -13.33 2.90
CA ASP A 148 -25.10 -14.68 2.63
C ASP A 148 -25.56 -15.22 1.24
N ARG A 149 -26.55 -14.57 0.61
CA ARG A 149 -26.99 -14.84 -0.76
C ARG A 149 -26.33 -13.93 -1.81
N LEU A 150 -25.43 -13.04 -1.39
CA LEU A 150 -24.65 -12.15 -2.24
C LEU A 150 -23.20 -12.60 -2.27
N ALA A 151 -22.58 -12.54 -3.44
CA ALA A 151 -21.14 -12.68 -3.57
C ALA A 151 -20.46 -11.32 -3.32
N ASP A 152 -19.71 -11.22 -2.22
CA ASP A 152 -19.02 -9.99 -1.80
C ASP A 152 -18.01 -9.47 -2.85
N GLY A 153 -18.18 -8.21 -3.24
CA GLY A 153 -17.44 -7.54 -4.32
C GLY A 153 -17.74 -8.07 -5.73
N LEU A 154 -18.76 -8.92 -5.91
CA LEU A 154 -19.34 -9.26 -7.22
C LEU A 154 -20.74 -8.66 -7.37
N ASP A 155 -21.58 -8.83 -6.35
CA ASP A 155 -22.97 -8.37 -6.35
C ASP A 155 -23.13 -7.00 -5.66
N ALA A 156 -22.35 -6.74 -4.60
CA ALA A 156 -22.24 -5.48 -3.87
C ALA A 156 -20.96 -5.47 -3.00
N ASP A 157 -20.47 -4.31 -2.60
CA ASP A 157 -19.46 -4.18 -1.53
C ASP A 157 -20.18 -4.09 -0.18
N LEU A 158 -19.79 -4.94 0.79
CA LEU A 158 -20.53 -5.13 2.03
C LEU A 158 -19.71 -4.69 3.26
N GLU A 159 -20.20 -3.68 3.97
CA GLU A 159 -19.61 -3.18 5.21
C GLU A 159 -20.38 -3.72 6.42
N ASP A 160 -19.71 -4.44 7.32
CA ASP A 160 -20.33 -4.99 8.53
C ASP A 160 -20.59 -3.89 9.57
N MET A 161 -21.84 -3.75 9.98
CA MET A 161 -22.29 -2.78 10.99
C MET A 161 -22.45 -3.40 12.38
N GLY A 162 -22.18 -4.70 12.53
CA GLY A 162 -22.34 -5.43 13.78
C GLY A 162 -23.80 -5.84 14.05
N HIS A 163 -24.08 -6.16 15.32
CA HIS A 163 -25.41 -6.57 15.75
C HIS A 163 -26.23 -5.38 16.23
N TRP A 164 -27.50 -5.32 15.84
CA TRP A 164 -28.46 -4.32 16.32
C TRP A 164 -29.45 -4.94 17.31
N VAL A 165 -29.75 -4.21 18.40
CA VAL A 165 -30.63 -4.67 19.49
C VAL A 165 -31.41 -3.48 20.06
N GLU A 166 -32.59 -3.16 19.50
CA GLU A 166 -33.57 -2.34 20.22
C GLU A 166 -35.02 -2.87 20.12
N SER A 167 -35.40 -3.63 19.08
CA SER A 167 -36.81 -4.07 18.88
C SER A 167 -37.07 -5.58 18.71
N PHE A 168 -36.06 -6.43 18.54
CA PHE A 168 -36.23 -7.87 18.25
C PHE A 168 -35.72 -8.80 19.36
N ALA A 169 -36.36 -9.96 19.50
CA ALA A 169 -36.02 -10.97 20.52
C ALA A 169 -34.67 -11.68 20.26
N GLN A 170 -34.11 -11.58 19.06
CA GLN A 170 -32.77 -12.07 18.70
C GLN A 170 -31.99 -10.97 17.97
N PRO A 171 -30.67 -10.83 18.23
CA PRO A 171 -29.84 -9.81 17.61
C PRO A 171 -29.69 -10.08 16.11
N VAL A 172 -30.14 -9.14 15.27
CA VAL A 172 -29.95 -9.20 13.82
C VAL A 172 -28.64 -8.50 13.46
N ARG A 173 -27.77 -9.16 12.70
CA ARG A 173 -26.51 -8.56 12.21
C ARG A 173 -26.76 -7.83 10.90
N LEU A 174 -26.27 -6.60 10.82
CA LEU A 174 -26.54 -5.68 9.72
C LEU A 174 -25.29 -5.41 8.90
N PHE A 175 -25.50 -5.21 7.61
CA PHE A 175 -24.48 -4.82 6.66
C PHE A 175 -24.98 -3.63 5.86
N ARG A 176 -24.10 -2.68 5.58
CA ARG A 176 -24.33 -1.64 4.58
C ARG A 176 -23.86 -2.16 3.23
N ALA A 177 -24.76 -2.18 2.26
CA ALA A 177 -24.46 -2.57 0.89
C ALA A 177 -24.19 -1.31 0.06
N HIS A 178 -23.05 -1.29 -0.62
CA HIS A 178 -22.65 -0.20 -1.51
C HIS A 178 -22.74 -0.66 -2.96
N PRO A 179 -23.19 0.22 -3.90
CA PRO A 179 -23.04 -0.04 -5.31
C PRO A 179 -21.59 -0.38 -5.59
N ARG A 180 -21.36 -1.33 -6.49
CA ARG A 180 -20.03 -1.48 -7.07
C ARG A 180 -19.70 -0.14 -7.75
N HIS A 181 -18.97 0.72 -7.07
CA HIS A 181 -18.47 1.92 -7.68
C HIS A 181 -17.57 1.46 -8.84
N GLU A 182 -17.89 1.85 -10.07
CA GLU A 182 -16.84 2.03 -11.05
C GLU A 182 -15.84 3.03 -10.44
N ARG A 183 -14.76 2.47 -9.87
CA ARG A 183 -13.61 3.06 -9.12
C ARG A 183 -13.79 3.01 -7.59
N VAL A 184 -12.95 2.35 -6.78
CA VAL A 184 -11.57 1.85 -6.84
C VAL A 184 -11.55 0.66 -5.86
N ALA A 185 -11.47 -0.60 -6.28
CA ALA A 185 -10.26 -1.19 -6.82
C ALA A 185 -10.62 -2.14 -7.96
N GLU A 186 -9.85 -2.06 -9.04
CA GLU A 186 -9.57 -3.28 -9.77
C GLU A 186 -9.10 -4.32 -8.74
N ARG A 187 -9.98 -5.28 -8.40
CA ARG A 187 -9.50 -6.64 -8.21
C ARG A 187 -8.86 -6.96 -9.55
N LEU A 188 -7.55 -6.71 -9.63
CA LEU A 188 -6.72 -7.33 -10.63
C LEU A 188 -7.19 -8.81 -10.67
N PRO A 189 -7.54 -9.33 -11.85
CA PRO A 189 -8.06 -10.69 -11.97
C PRO A 189 -7.16 -11.60 -11.15
N ALA A 190 -7.75 -12.47 -10.30
CA ALA A 190 -7.11 -13.34 -9.30
C ALA A 190 -5.69 -13.86 -9.70
N GLY A 191 -4.69 -12.98 -9.65
CA GLY A 191 -3.60 -13.04 -10.62
C GLY A 191 -2.83 -11.74 -10.92
N SER A 192 -3.04 -10.60 -10.23
CA SER A 192 -1.88 -9.69 -10.09
C SER A 192 -0.91 -10.29 -9.10
N ARG A 193 0.05 -11.02 -9.64
CA ARG A 193 1.20 -11.56 -8.90
C ARG A 193 2.07 -10.46 -8.26
N ASP A 194 1.80 -9.18 -8.51
CA ASP A 194 2.67 -8.08 -8.14
C ASP A 194 1.92 -7.02 -7.31
N LEU A 195 2.30 -6.88 -6.03
CA LEU A 195 1.78 -5.86 -5.12
C LEU A 195 2.49 -4.50 -5.29
N ARG A 196 3.42 -4.37 -6.24
CA ARG A 196 4.11 -3.10 -6.50
C ARG A 196 3.27 -2.21 -7.42
N PRO A 197 3.09 -0.91 -7.08
CA PRO A 197 2.38 0.01 -7.96
C PRO A 197 3.08 0.16 -9.31
N GLY A 198 2.25 0.28 -10.36
CA GLY A 198 2.72 0.45 -11.73
C GLY A 198 3.12 1.91 -12.01
N LEU A 199 4.31 2.16 -12.54
CA LEU A 199 4.73 3.48 -13.03
C LEU A 199 4.86 3.45 -14.55
N ALA A 200 4.04 4.24 -15.24
CA ALA A 200 4.20 4.54 -16.66
C ALA A 200 5.06 5.80 -16.82
N VAL A 201 6.11 5.73 -17.63
CA VAL A 201 6.90 6.90 -18.02
C VAL A 201 6.60 7.21 -19.48
N ILE A 202 5.90 8.31 -19.72
CA ILE A 202 5.50 8.71 -21.06
C ILE A 202 6.66 9.45 -21.72
N PRO A 203 6.97 9.18 -23.00
CA PRO A 203 7.96 9.94 -23.73
C PRO A 203 7.70 11.44 -23.69
N PHE A 204 8.73 12.21 -23.32
CA PHE A 204 8.59 13.64 -23.07
C PHE A 204 8.30 14.38 -24.38
N LYS A 205 7.33 15.31 -24.36
CA LYS A 205 6.93 16.07 -25.54
C LYS A 205 7.99 17.12 -25.89
N ALA A 206 8.34 17.23 -27.16
CA ALA A 206 9.21 18.31 -27.63
C ALA A 206 8.50 19.66 -27.53
N GLY A 207 9.23 20.70 -27.15
CA GLY A 207 8.78 22.08 -27.25
C GLY A 207 8.45 22.46 -28.69
N VAL A 208 7.70 23.57 -28.84
CA VAL A 208 7.15 24.03 -30.12
C VAL A 208 8.22 24.22 -31.21
N HIS A 209 9.48 24.50 -30.82
CA HIS A 209 10.58 24.73 -31.75
C HIS A 209 11.46 23.50 -32.00
N GLU A 210 11.19 22.38 -31.33
CA GLU A 210 12.04 21.18 -31.28
C GLU A 210 11.36 19.93 -31.85
N SER A 211 10.18 20.06 -32.47
CA SER A 211 9.33 18.95 -32.96
C SER A 211 10.04 17.92 -33.85
N LYS A 212 11.13 18.29 -34.55
CA LYS A 212 11.95 17.36 -35.36
C LYS A 212 12.89 16.46 -34.55
N ARG A 213 13.04 16.68 -33.24
CA ARG A 213 13.98 15.98 -32.35
C ARG A 213 13.29 15.05 -31.34
N TRP A 214 12.08 14.57 -31.67
CA TRP A 214 11.24 13.71 -30.80
C TRP A 214 11.98 12.57 -30.09
N MET A 215 13.04 12.02 -30.69
CA MET A 215 13.88 10.97 -30.13
C MET A 215 14.54 11.34 -28.79
N ILE A 216 14.76 12.64 -28.49
CA ILE A 216 15.25 13.09 -27.18
C ILE A 216 14.25 12.74 -26.07
N GLY A 217 12.94 12.91 -26.34
CA GLY A 217 11.90 12.57 -25.38
C GLY A 217 11.85 11.08 -25.05
N GLU A 218 12.16 10.24 -26.04
CA GLU A 218 12.29 8.79 -25.87
C GLU A 218 13.53 8.42 -25.07
N LEU A 219 14.67 9.07 -25.34
CA LEU A 219 15.92 8.85 -24.59
C LEU A 219 15.76 9.21 -23.11
N ILE A 220 15.05 10.31 -22.81
CA ILE A 220 14.70 10.68 -21.43
C ILE A 220 13.85 9.58 -20.79
N ALA A 221 12.79 9.13 -21.48
CA ALA A 221 11.89 8.10 -20.96
C ALA A 221 12.63 6.78 -20.69
N ASP A 222 13.40 6.28 -21.67
CA ASP A 222 14.23 5.07 -21.53
C ASP A 222 15.22 5.18 -20.37
N GLY A 223 15.91 6.31 -20.30
CA GLY A 223 16.92 6.56 -19.28
C GLY A 223 16.35 6.56 -17.86
N VAL A 224 15.13 7.09 -17.68
CA VAL A 224 14.40 7.07 -16.41
C VAL A 224 13.83 5.69 -16.11
N ILE A 225 13.22 5.01 -17.10
CA ILE A 225 12.71 3.64 -16.96
C ILE A 225 13.83 2.70 -16.50
N ALA A 226 15.00 2.76 -17.14
CA ALA A 226 16.13 1.91 -16.78
C ALA A 226 16.58 2.12 -15.32
N ARG A 227 16.59 3.37 -14.84
CA ARG A 227 16.99 3.70 -13.46
C ARG A 227 15.93 3.29 -12.42
N LEU A 228 14.65 3.49 -12.73
CA LEU A 228 13.53 3.21 -11.82
C LEU A 228 13.09 1.74 -11.82
N SER A 229 13.37 0.97 -12.87
CA SER A 229 13.02 -0.46 -12.96
C SER A 229 13.64 -1.30 -11.85
N HIS A 230 14.71 -0.78 -11.27
CA HIS A 230 15.48 -1.36 -10.19
C HIS A 230 15.10 -0.80 -8.79
N SER A 231 14.18 0.16 -8.72
CA SER A 231 13.74 0.76 -7.46
C SER A 231 12.89 -0.23 -6.65
N LEU A 232 13.20 -0.36 -5.36
CA LEU A 232 12.46 -1.22 -4.44
C LEU A 232 10.98 -0.83 -4.39
N GLY A 233 10.11 -1.81 -4.62
CA GLY A 233 8.67 -1.64 -4.44
C GLY A 233 7.93 -0.99 -5.62
N LEU A 234 8.56 -0.79 -6.78
CA LEU A 234 7.88 -0.28 -8.00
C LEU A 234 7.85 -1.32 -9.13
N ARG A 235 6.78 -1.30 -9.93
CA ARG A 235 6.69 -2.00 -11.22
C ARG A 235 6.74 -0.97 -12.33
N VAL A 236 7.89 -0.79 -12.95
CA VAL A 236 8.02 0.17 -14.07
C VAL A 236 7.54 -0.48 -15.37
N ILE A 237 6.68 0.22 -16.11
CA ILE A 237 6.12 -0.26 -17.37
C ILE A 237 7.14 0.00 -18.48
N ALA A 238 7.38 -1.04 -19.30
CA ALA A 238 8.35 -0.97 -20.39
C ALA A 238 8.00 0.13 -21.39
N ARG A 239 9.04 0.81 -21.93
CA ARG A 239 8.88 1.94 -22.84
C ARG A 239 7.95 1.63 -24.01
N GLN A 240 8.10 0.46 -24.64
CA GLN A 240 7.34 0.06 -25.83
C GLN A 240 5.81 0.16 -25.62
N SER A 241 5.34 -0.07 -24.39
CA SER A 241 3.92 0.02 -24.05
C SER A 241 3.44 1.47 -23.86
N THR A 242 4.35 2.40 -23.58
CA THR A 242 4.06 3.84 -23.38
C THR A 242 4.26 4.68 -24.63
N THR A 243 5.05 4.23 -25.61
CA THR A 243 5.36 5.00 -26.83
C THR A 243 4.10 5.37 -27.64
N ALA A 244 3.12 4.46 -27.71
CA ALA A 244 1.85 4.70 -28.40
C ALA A 244 0.95 5.76 -27.72
N LEU A 245 1.26 6.11 -26.47
CA LEU A 245 0.47 7.02 -25.64
C LEU A 245 1.09 8.42 -25.55
N ARG A 246 2.14 8.70 -26.34
CA ARG A 246 2.82 10.02 -26.38
C ARG A 246 1.83 11.17 -26.63
N ASP A 247 0.90 10.96 -27.54
CA ASP A 247 -0.10 11.95 -27.97
C ASP A 247 -1.49 11.67 -27.36
N SER A 248 -1.57 10.79 -26.34
CA SER A 248 -2.81 10.56 -25.63
C SER A 248 -3.11 11.77 -24.73
N ASP A 249 -4.33 12.29 -24.85
CA ASP A 249 -4.83 13.40 -24.03
C ASP A 249 -5.45 12.93 -22.70
N GLY A 250 -5.43 11.62 -22.40
CA GLY A 250 -6.17 11.05 -21.27
C GLY A 250 -5.35 10.10 -20.39
N LEU A 251 -5.02 10.54 -19.17
CA LEU A 251 -4.46 9.69 -18.10
C LEU A 251 -5.30 8.44 -17.82
N GLN A 252 -6.62 8.49 -18.07
CA GLN A 252 -7.54 7.36 -17.94
C GLN A 252 -7.28 6.25 -18.97
N GLN A 253 -6.83 6.59 -20.18
CA GLN A 253 -6.42 5.59 -21.18
C GLN A 253 -5.14 4.89 -20.74
N ILE A 254 -4.19 5.63 -20.16
CA ILE A 254 -2.93 5.08 -19.65
C ILE A 254 -3.19 4.13 -18.47
N GLU A 255 -4.08 4.50 -17.56
CA GLU A 255 -4.55 3.63 -16.47
C GLU A 255 -5.12 2.31 -17.04
N HIS A 256 -6.12 2.40 -17.92
CA HIS A 256 -6.86 1.25 -18.42
C HIS A 256 -6.01 0.31 -19.30
N HIS A 257 -5.13 0.85 -20.14
CA HIS A 257 -4.34 0.03 -21.07
C HIS A 257 -3.09 -0.58 -20.43
N LEU A 258 -2.51 0.08 -19.43
CA LEU A 258 -1.21 -0.33 -18.85
C LEU A 258 -1.30 -0.82 -17.40
N GLY A 259 -2.45 -0.66 -16.74
CA GLY A 259 -2.60 -0.89 -15.30
C GLY A 259 -1.63 0.00 -14.50
N ALA A 260 -1.38 1.21 -14.99
CA ALA A 260 -0.47 2.16 -14.37
C ALA A 260 -1.15 2.82 -13.17
N THR A 261 -0.51 2.77 -12.00
CA THR A 261 -0.95 3.51 -10.81
C THR A 261 -0.51 4.98 -10.90
N PHE A 262 0.68 5.21 -11.44
CA PHE A 262 1.29 6.52 -11.59
C PHE A 262 1.74 6.76 -13.02
N VAL A 263 1.70 8.02 -13.44
CA VAL A 263 2.16 8.46 -14.74
C VAL A 263 3.17 9.59 -14.55
N LEU A 264 4.37 9.41 -15.11
CA LEU A 264 5.37 10.45 -15.28
C LEU A 264 5.27 10.96 -16.72
N SER A 265 4.91 12.23 -16.89
CA SER A 265 4.82 12.92 -18.18
C SER A 265 5.60 14.23 -18.14
N GLY A 266 5.74 14.88 -19.28
CA GLY A 266 6.42 16.16 -19.34
C GLY A 266 6.77 16.63 -20.75
N SER A 267 7.51 17.72 -20.80
CA SER A 267 8.03 18.30 -22.03
C SER A 267 9.49 18.72 -21.89
N TYR A 268 10.18 18.93 -23.01
CA TYR A 268 11.53 19.47 -23.02
C TYR A 268 11.73 20.53 -24.11
N CYS A 269 12.65 21.46 -23.89
CA CYS A 269 13.12 22.39 -24.92
C CYS A 269 14.64 22.54 -24.86
N ILE A 270 15.24 23.04 -25.95
CA ILE A 270 16.69 23.21 -26.04
C ILE A 270 17.01 24.68 -26.24
N ARG A 271 17.74 25.26 -25.29
CA ARG A 271 18.16 26.67 -25.35
C ARG A 271 19.65 26.77 -25.07
N ASN A 272 20.39 27.40 -26.00
CA ASN A 272 21.83 27.65 -25.86
C ASN A 272 22.65 26.39 -25.49
N GLY A 273 22.35 25.25 -26.12
CA GLY A 273 23.02 23.97 -25.85
C GLY A 273 22.61 23.28 -24.54
N ARG A 274 21.64 23.82 -23.82
CA ARG A 274 21.11 23.24 -22.57
C ARG A 274 19.73 22.64 -22.81
N LEU A 275 19.52 21.45 -22.26
CA LEU A 275 18.25 20.74 -22.26
C LEU A 275 17.48 21.16 -21.00
N ILE A 276 16.29 21.71 -21.20
CA ILE A 276 15.37 22.08 -20.11
C ILE A 276 14.21 21.10 -20.14
N VAL A 277 14.08 20.28 -19.11
CA VAL A 277 13.03 19.26 -18.97
C VAL A 277 12.05 19.72 -17.90
N THR A 278 10.76 19.75 -18.24
CA THR A 278 9.67 19.97 -17.29
C THR A 278 8.92 18.67 -17.14
N ALA A 279 8.82 18.16 -15.92
CA ALA A 279 8.24 16.86 -15.61
C ALA A 279 7.11 17.01 -14.58
N GLU A 280 6.13 16.13 -14.69
CA GLU A 280 5.01 16.03 -13.77
C GLU A 280 4.74 14.55 -13.44
N LEU A 281 4.44 14.29 -12.17
CA LEU A 281 4.08 12.97 -11.67
C LEU A 281 2.65 13.05 -11.15
N ALA A 282 1.76 12.23 -11.70
CA ALA A 282 0.35 12.18 -11.31
C ALA A 282 -0.11 10.76 -10.97
N GLU A 283 -1.10 10.66 -10.09
CA GLU A 283 -1.87 9.42 -9.89
C GLU A 283 -2.86 9.24 -11.04
N ALA A 284 -2.81 8.09 -11.71
CA ALA A 284 -3.59 7.84 -12.93
C ALA A 284 -5.10 7.86 -12.68
N ARG A 285 -5.53 7.33 -11.52
CA ARG A 285 -6.93 7.16 -11.11
C ARG A 285 -7.64 8.46 -10.76
N SER A 286 -7.01 9.26 -9.89
CA SER A 286 -7.58 10.48 -9.34
C SER A 286 -7.20 11.73 -10.14
N HIS A 287 -6.23 11.60 -11.05
CA HIS A 287 -5.55 12.72 -11.71
C HIS A 287 -4.87 13.69 -10.73
N ALA A 288 -4.65 13.27 -9.48
CA ALA A 288 -3.98 14.09 -8.49
C ALA A 288 -2.51 14.26 -8.86
N LEU A 289 -2.09 15.51 -8.99
CA LEU A 289 -0.71 15.89 -9.23
C LEU A 289 0.10 15.70 -7.94
N LEU A 290 1.06 14.78 -7.96
CA LEU A 290 1.92 14.47 -6.81
C LEU A 290 3.16 15.35 -6.79
N TRP A 291 3.71 15.67 -7.95
CA TRP A 291 4.92 16.49 -8.08
C TRP A 291 5.02 17.12 -9.46
N THR A 292 5.63 18.30 -9.52
CA THR A 292 6.12 18.92 -10.75
C THR A 292 7.52 19.47 -10.52
N GLY A 293 8.33 19.47 -11.57
CA GLY A 293 9.66 20.05 -11.49
C GLY A 293 10.23 20.39 -12.84
N GLN A 294 11.25 21.25 -12.81
CA GLN A 294 12.02 21.63 -13.98
C GLN A 294 13.51 21.38 -13.70
N LEU A 295 14.17 20.73 -14.66
CA LEU A 295 15.57 20.35 -14.61
C LEU A 295 16.30 20.97 -15.80
N GLN A 296 17.54 21.40 -15.59
CA GLN A 296 18.33 22.03 -16.64
C GLN A 296 19.77 21.50 -16.64
N HIS A 297 20.13 20.81 -17.72
CA HIS A 297 21.44 20.19 -17.90
C HIS A 297 22.03 20.50 -19.27
N ALA A 298 23.32 20.19 -19.47
CA ALA A 298 23.92 20.25 -20.80
C ALA A 298 23.28 19.19 -21.70
N LEU A 299 23.10 19.46 -23.00
CA LEU A 299 22.51 18.47 -23.91
C LEU A 299 23.36 17.19 -23.99
N ASP A 300 24.68 17.34 -23.94
CA ASP A 300 25.62 16.22 -24.01
C ASP A 300 25.57 15.30 -22.78
N ASP A 301 25.06 15.79 -21.64
CA ASP A 301 24.86 14.97 -20.43
C ASP A 301 23.93 13.78 -20.69
N LEU A 302 22.88 13.97 -21.49
CA LEU A 302 21.89 12.93 -21.79
C LEU A 302 22.51 11.69 -22.45
N LEU A 303 23.62 11.86 -23.17
CA LEU A 303 24.33 10.80 -23.88
C LEU A 303 25.40 10.12 -23.02
N GLN A 304 25.68 10.65 -21.82
CA GLN A 304 26.65 10.05 -20.92
C GLN A 304 26.06 8.84 -20.20
N GLU A 305 26.89 7.82 -20.00
CA GLU A 305 26.53 6.62 -19.24
C GLU A 305 26.03 6.97 -17.83
N GLN A 306 26.67 7.97 -17.20
CA GLN A 306 26.33 8.51 -15.88
C GLN A 306 25.60 9.86 -15.95
N SER A 307 24.66 10.01 -16.90
CA SER A 307 23.85 11.25 -17.02
C SER A 307 23.28 11.72 -15.68
N GLU A 308 23.64 12.94 -15.29
CA GLU A 308 23.16 13.62 -14.08
C GLU A 308 21.67 13.96 -14.22
N LEU A 309 21.22 14.40 -15.41
CA LEU A 309 19.81 14.71 -15.68
C LEU A 309 18.90 13.50 -15.42
N LEU A 310 19.27 12.34 -15.96
CA LEU A 310 18.46 11.13 -15.81
C LEU A 310 18.48 10.61 -14.36
N HIS A 311 19.61 10.76 -13.66
CA HIS A 311 19.73 10.41 -12.26
C HIS A 311 18.85 11.32 -11.38
N GLU A 312 18.96 12.64 -11.55
CA GLU A 312 18.21 13.63 -10.78
C GLU A 312 16.69 13.50 -11.00
N LEU A 313 16.26 13.30 -12.25
CA LEU A 313 14.86 13.10 -12.59
C LEU A 313 14.29 11.82 -11.94
N ALA A 314 14.96 10.68 -12.12
CA ALA A 314 14.54 9.43 -11.50
C ALA A 314 14.51 9.54 -9.97
N HIS A 315 15.53 10.17 -9.37
CA HIS A 315 15.62 10.36 -7.92
C HIS A 315 14.47 11.19 -7.37
N THR A 316 14.19 12.32 -8.00
CA THR A 316 13.12 13.22 -7.56
C THR A 316 11.76 12.54 -7.68
N VAL A 317 11.52 11.75 -8.74
CA VAL A 317 10.29 10.98 -8.92
C VAL A 317 10.13 9.91 -7.84
N ALA A 318 11.18 9.13 -7.55
CA ALA A 318 11.13 8.12 -6.48
C ALA A 318 10.84 8.74 -5.11
N GLN A 319 11.46 9.90 -4.80
CA GLN A 319 11.22 10.64 -3.56
C GLN A 319 9.80 11.20 -3.47
N ALA A 320 9.27 11.75 -4.56
CA ALA A 320 7.90 12.25 -4.63
C ALA A 320 6.88 11.12 -4.39
N LEU A 321 7.08 9.96 -5.03
CA LEU A 321 6.27 8.77 -4.77
C LEU A 321 6.32 8.39 -3.30
N GLY A 322 7.50 8.16 -2.72
CA GLY A 322 7.62 7.77 -1.31
C GLY A 322 6.92 8.76 -0.37
N THR A 323 7.14 10.06 -0.57
CA THR A 323 6.57 11.13 0.28
C THR A 323 5.04 11.18 0.21
N ALA A 324 4.47 11.12 -1.00
CA ALA A 324 3.02 11.08 -1.18
C ALA A 324 2.42 9.85 -0.49
N HIS A 325 3.08 8.70 -0.60
CA HIS A 325 2.58 7.44 -0.04
C HIS A 325 2.53 7.46 1.49
N VAL A 326 3.65 7.84 2.10
CA VAL A 326 3.74 7.98 3.56
C VAL A 326 2.70 8.98 4.07
N SER A 327 2.52 10.11 3.37
CA SER A 327 1.57 11.15 3.78
C SER A 327 0.13 10.65 3.81
N GLN A 328 -0.35 9.97 2.75
CA GLN A 328 -1.73 9.48 2.77
C GLN A 328 -1.91 8.29 3.73
N ALA A 329 -0.91 7.41 3.89
CA ALA A 329 -0.97 6.31 4.85
C ALA A 329 -1.07 6.80 6.31
N LEU A 330 -0.47 7.96 6.60
CA LEU A 330 -0.59 8.62 7.90
C LEU A 330 -1.92 9.36 8.09
N ALA A 331 -2.52 9.89 7.02
CA ALA A 331 -3.72 10.73 7.08
C ALA A 331 -5.04 9.97 6.95
N ARG A 332 -5.04 8.82 6.27
CA ARG A 332 -6.26 8.06 5.93
C ARG A 332 -6.35 6.73 6.70
N PRO A 333 -7.56 6.18 6.90
CA PRO A 333 -7.72 4.82 7.39
C PRO A 333 -7.06 3.80 6.44
N LEU A 334 -6.22 2.90 6.96
CA LEU A 334 -5.54 1.88 6.15
C LEU A 334 -6.50 0.99 5.33
N PRO A 335 -7.68 0.58 5.86
CA PRO A 335 -8.70 -0.14 5.07
C PRO A 335 -9.07 0.54 3.76
N SER A 336 -9.08 1.87 3.73
CA SER A 336 -9.45 2.67 2.55
C SER A 336 -8.36 2.79 1.48
N LEU A 337 -7.15 2.32 1.76
CA LEU A 337 -6.00 2.43 0.85
C LEU A 337 -5.78 1.13 0.07
N ASP A 338 -5.43 1.26 -1.20
CA ASP A 338 -5.08 0.16 -2.09
C ASP A 338 -3.84 -0.60 -1.57
N SER A 339 -3.78 -1.92 -1.81
CA SER A 339 -2.66 -2.74 -1.34
C SER A 339 -1.32 -2.35 -1.94
N SER A 340 -1.29 -1.89 -3.19
CA SER A 340 -0.06 -1.38 -3.82
C SER A 340 0.46 -0.13 -3.12
N PHE A 341 -0.46 0.76 -2.74
CA PHE A 341 -0.16 1.97 -2.01
C PHE A 341 0.39 1.65 -0.61
N LEU A 342 -0.29 0.76 0.11
CA LEU A 342 0.14 0.29 1.43
C LEU A 342 1.52 -0.37 1.37
N MET A 343 1.83 -1.08 0.28
CA MET A 343 3.12 -1.76 0.13
C MET A 343 4.27 -0.75 0.08
N LEU A 344 4.18 0.25 -0.80
CA LEU A 344 5.23 1.25 -0.93
C LEU A 344 5.33 2.14 0.32
N ALA A 345 4.19 2.51 0.91
CA ALA A 345 4.15 3.25 2.16
C ALA A 345 4.79 2.44 3.31
N GLY A 346 4.47 1.14 3.41
CA GLY A 346 5.03 0.22 4.38
C GLY A 346 6.55 0.13 4.28
N ILE A 347 7.09 -0.14 3.08
CA ILE A 347 8.54 -0.19 2.81
C ILE A 347 9.22 1.12 3.24
N SER A 348 8.67 2.26 2.84
CA SER A 348 9.21 3.58 3.17
C SER A 348 9.20 3.84 4.69
N MET A 349 8.15 3.38 5.38
CA MET A 349 7.97 3.60 6.82
C MET A 349 8.81 2.66 7.70
N VAL A 350 9.19 1.46 7.24
CA VAL A 350 10.05 0.50 7.98
C VAL A 350 11.39 1.13 8.37
N HIS A 351 11.88 2.07 7.58
CA HIS A 351 13.14 2.76 7.83
C HIS A 351 12.96 4.14 8.46
N SER A 352 11.73 4.54 8.80
CA SER A 352 11.42 5.85 9.38
C SER A 352 11.95 6.00 10.82
N HIS A 353 12.24 7.25 11.19
CA HIS A 353 12.64 7.68 12.54
C HIS A 353 11.49 8.28 13.32
N SER A 354 10.41 8.68 12.63
CA SER A 354 9.19 9.06 13.30
C SER A 354 8.59 7.79 13.90
N ALA A 355 8.58 7.67 15.23
CA ALA A 355 7.98 6.52 15.92
C ALA A 355 6.54 6.27 15.45
N LYS A 356 5.78 7.34 15.20
CA LYS A 356 4.44 7.28 14.61
C LYS A 356 4.44 6.65 13.22
N ALA A 357 5.32 7.11 12.33
CA ALA A 357 5.38 6.55 10.97
C ALA A 357 5.93 5.12 10.97
N PHE A 358 6.91 4.83 11.82
CA PHE A 358 7.46 3.48 11.97
C PHE A 358 6.38 2.50 12.44
N GLU A 359 5.61 2.80 13.49
CA GLU A 359 4.47 1.98 13.91
C GLU A 359 3.38 1.89 12.83
N ARG A 360 3.07 3.00 12.15
CA ARG A 360 2.12 2.98 11.04
C ARG A 360 2.57 2.06 9.89
N GLY A 361 3.88 1.94 9.67
CA GLY A 361 4.48 0.97 8.77
C GLY A 361 4.16 -0.47 9.15
N ARG A 362 4.25 -0.81 10.45
CA ARG A 362 3.84 -2.13 10.96
C ARG A 362 2.37 -2.39 10.67
N GLU A 363 1.49 -1.44 11.02
CA GLU A 363 0.04 -1.58 10.80
C GLU A 363 -0.30 -1.78 9.32
N ALA A 364 0.33 -1.01 8.42
CA ALA A 364 0.15 -1.14 6.97
C ALA A 364 0.58 -2.52 6.47
N LEU A 365 1.74 -3.00 6.91
CA LEU A 365 2.26 -4.32 6.54
C LEU A 365 1.41 -5.45 7.14
N THR A 366 0.93 -5.31 8.38
CA THR A 366 0.00 -6.28 8.99
C THR A 366 -1.30 -6.37 8.18
N ALA A 367 -1.91 -5.23 7.85
CA ALA A 367 -3.11 -5.21 7.01
C ALA A 367 -2.87 -5.87 5.64
N LEU A 368 -1.68 -5.70 5.06
CA LEU A 368 -1.32 -6.41 3.82
C LEU A 368 -1.18 -7.92 4.01
N THR A 369 -0.59 -8.38 5.11
CA THR A 369 -0.48 -9.83 5.40
C THR A 369 -1.84 -10.48 5.67
N GLU A 370 -2.83 -9.71 6.14
CA GLU A 370 -4.21 -10.16 6.33
C GLU A 370 -4.97 -10.21 5.01
N ARG A 371 -4.83 -9.18 4.16
CA ARG A 371 -5.47 -9.13 2.83
C ARG A 371 -4.89 -10.15 1.86
N HIS A 372 -3.58 -10.39 1.94
CA HIS A 372 -2.81 -11.20 1.01
C HIS A 372 -2.04 -12.30 1.75
N PRO A 373 -2.74 -13.27 2.38
CA PRO A 373 -2.10 -14.23 3.28
C PRO A 373 -1.06 -15.11 2.60
N GLY A 374 -1.18 -15.33 1.28
CA GLY A 374 -0.27 -16.13 0.46
C GLY A 374 0.88 -15.37 -0.20
N HIS A 375 1.03 -14.06 0.04
CA HIS A 375 2.16 -13.29 -0.50
C HIS A 375 3.31 -13.18 0.52
N ALA A 376 4.51 -13.56 0.09
CA ALA A 376 5.70 -13.56 0.95
C ALA A 376 6.25 -12.15 1.22
N LEU A 377 6.14 -11.23 0.25
CA LEU A 377 6.80 -9.93 0.31
C LEU A 377 6.33 -9.04 1.49
N PRO A 378 5.02 -8.87 1.77
CA PRO A 378 4.57 -8.11 2.94
C PRO A 378 5.05 -8.72 4.26
N ARG A 379 5.10 -10.06 4.34
CA ARG A 379 5.61 -10.77 5.52
C ARG A 379 7.10 -10.56 5.72
N ALA A 380 7.90 -10.58 4.65
CA ALA A 380 9.33 -10.29 4.71
C ALA A 380 9.61 -8.87 5.21
N TRP A 381 8.84 -7.88 4.75
CA TRP A 381 8.97 -6.50 5.24
C TRP A 381 8.44 -6.33 6.67
N LEU A 382 7.39 -7.04 7.07
CA LEU A 382 6.91 -7.06 8.46
C LEU A 382 7.96 -7.70 9.39
N ALA A 383 8.63 -8.76 8.94
CA ALA A 383 9.74 -9.34 9.68
C ALA A 383 10.91 -8.36 9.82
N MET A 384 11.25 -7.64 8.75
CA MET A 384 12.27 -6.59 8.78
C MET A 384 11.89 -5.49 9.75
N TRP A 385 10.62 -5.09 9.81
CA TRP A 385 10.13 -4.13 10.80
C TRP A 385 10.44 -4.59 12.23
N HIS A 386 10.07 -5.83 12.60
CA HIS A 386 10.33 -6.37 13.93
C HIS A 386 11.83 -6.45 14.22
N ALA A 387 12.63 -6.87 13.22
CA ALA A 387 14.08 -6.93 13.36
C ALA A 387 14.69 -5.54 13.61
N LEU A 388 14.25 -4.52 12.88
CA LEU A 388 14.71 -3.15 13.06
C LEU A 388 14.22 -2.54 14.39
N ASN A 389 13.03 -2.89 14.88
CA ASN A 389 12.55 -2.43 16.18
C ASN A 389 13.49 -2.86 17.33
N VAL A 390 14.03 -4.07 17.22
CA VAL A 390 15.05 -4.61 18.15
C VAL A 390 16.40 -3.92 17.93
N VAL A 391 16.89 -3.84 16.69
CA VAL A 391 18.22 -3.26 16.38
C VAL A 391 18.30 -1.76 16.72
N LYS A 392 17.20 -1.01 16.58
CA LYS A 392 17.11 0.40 16.99
C LYS A 392 17.06 0.58 18.51
N GLY A 393 16.86 -0.50 19.28
CA GLY A 393 16.67 -0.44 20.73
C GLY A 393 15.31 0.13 21.15
N SER A 394 14.36 0.25 20.22
CA SER A 394 13.02 0.80 20.48
C SER A 394 12.02 -0.25 20.99
N SER A 395 12.35 -1.53 20.86
CA SER A 395 11.53 -2.63 21.34
C SER A 395 11.51 -2.72 22.88
N ALA A 396 10.33 -2.59 23.47
CA ALA A 396 10.11 -2.87 24.89
C ALA A 396 10.28 -4.36 25.25
N HIS A 397 10.09 -5.28 24.29
CA HIS A 397 10.13 -6.73 24.52
C HIS A 397 10.90 -7.45 23.41
N ALA A 398 12.23 -7.33 23.43
CA ALA A 398 13.09 -7.81 22.33
C ALA A 398 12.87 -9.29 21.97
N ALA A 399 12.70 -10.17 22.97
CA ALA A 399 12.44 -11.59 22.72
C ALA A 399 11.13 -11.83 21.95
N ARG A 400 10.08 -11.04 22.19
CA ARG A 400 8.81 -11.14 21.47
C ARG A 400 8.98 -10.68 20.03
N ASP A 401 9.66 -9.57 19.80
CA ASP A 401 9.87 -9.05 18.44
C ASP A 401 10.79 -9.96 17.62
N ILE A 402 11.83 -10.53 18.22
CA ILE A 402 12.66 -11.56 17.56
C ILE A 402 11.80 -12.76 17.15
N LYS A 403 10.91 -13.22 18.04
CA LYS A 403 9.99 -14.32 17.72
C LYS A 403 9.05 -13.96 16.57
N GLN A 404 8.45 -12.76 16.60
CA GLN A 404 7.58 -12.28 15.53
C GLN A 404 8.32 -12.15 14.20
N ALA A 405 9.54 -11.61 14.19
CA ALA A 405 10.35 -11.50 12.98
C ALA A 405 10.53 -12.86 12.29
N ARG A 406 10.90 -13.89 13.07
CA ARG A 406 11.06 -15.26 12.57
C ARG A 406 9.78 -15.91 12.11
N GLU A 407 8.68 -15.73 12.83
CA GLU A 407 7.38 -16.28 12.43
C GLU A 407 6.92 -15.70 11.08
N GLN A 408 7.15 -14.41 10.85
CA GLN A 408 6.79 -13.78 9.58
C GLN A 408 7.67 -14.24 8.41
N THR A 409 9.00 -14.32 8.57
CA THR A 409 9.87 -14.88 7.53
C THR A 409 9.58 -16.34 7.25
N GLN A 410 9.34 -17.14 8.30
CA GLN A 410 8.99 -18.55 8.12
C GLN A 410 7.71 -18.70 7.29
N ARG A 411 6.63 -17.99 7.64
CA ARG A 411 5.39 -18.01 6.87
C ARG A 411 5.56 -17.46 5.45
N ALA A 412 6.45 -16.49 5.25
CA ALA A 412 6.80 -16.00 3.93
C ALA A 412 7.45 -17.10 3.07
N LEU A 413 8.39 -17.86 3.66
CA LEU A 413 9.09 -18.96 2.99
C LEU A 413 8.23 -20.22 2.84
N GLU A 414 7.25 -20.43 3.70
CA GLU A 414 6.23 -21.48 3.51
C GLU A 414 5.34 -21.16 2.29
N ALA A 415 4.98 -19.89 2.10
CA ALA A 415 4.19 -19.44 0.95
C ALA A 415 5.01 -19.43 -0.34
N GLU A 416 6.23 -18.89 -0.30
CA GLU A 416 7.13 -18.77 -1.46
C GLU A 416 8.57 -19.18 -1.07
N PRO A 417 8.93 -20.48 -1.15
CA PRO A 417 10.22 -20.99 -0.66
C PRO A 417 11.47 -20.35 -1.28
N ARG A 418 11.35 -19.85 -2.51
CA ARG A 418 12.42 -19.18 -3.26
C ARG A 418 12.32 -17.66 -3.26
N ASN A 419 11.51 -17.06 -2.38
CA ASN A 419 11.42 -15.61 -2.30
C ASN A 419 12.72 -15.01 -1.75
N ALA A 420 13.47 -14.33 -2.62
CA ALA A 420 14.80 -13.82 -2.31
C ALA A 420 14.80 -12.81 -1.15
N MET A 421 13.81 -11.91 -1.09
CA MET A 421 13.69 -10.95 0.01
C MET A 421 13.43 -11.66 1.34
N ALA A 422 12.53 -12.64 1.39
CA ALA A 422 12.27 -13.42 2.60
C ALA A 422 13.51 -14.19 3.08
N GLN A 423 14.26 -14.81 2.14
CA GLN A 423 15.53 -15.48 2.43
C GLN A 423 16.58 -14.48 2.97
N ALA A 424 16.69 -13.30 2.37
CA ALA A 424 17.62 -12.25 2.78
C ALA A 424 17.33 -11.74 4.21
N VAL A 425 16.05 -11.48 4.50
CA VAL A 425 15.60 -11.03 5.84
C VAL A 425 15.82 -12.12 6.89
N GLU A 426 15.54 -13.38 6.56
CA GLU A 426 15.81 -14.49 7.49
C GLU A 426 17.30 -14.59 7.79
N GLY A 427 18.15 -14.50 6.75
CA GLY A 427 19.61 -14.47 6.93
C GLY A 427 20.06 -13.33 7.84
N TYR A 428 19.51 -12.13 7.65
CA TYR A 428 19.75 -10.97 8.51
C TYR A 428 19.36 -11.22 9.97
N ILE A 429 18.17 -11.75 10.22
CA ILE A 429 17.69 -12.10 11.57
C ILE A 429 18.63 -13.12 12.23
N GLN A 430 19.05 -14.15 11.47
CA GLN A 430 19.90 -15.22 12.00
C GLN A 430 21.25 -14.71 12.50
N TYR A 431 21.96 -13.86 11.76
CA TYR A 431 23.25 -13.35 12.23
C TYR A 431 23.11 -12.20 13.22
N GLN A 432 22.09 -11.34 13.07
CA GLN A 432 22.04 -10.08 13.80
C GLN A 432 21.25 -10.15 15.11
N LEU A 433 20.31 -11.09 15.23
CA LEU A 433 19.46 -11.24 16.41
C LEU A 433 19.66 -12.58 17.13
N LEU A 434 20.06 -13.63 16.40
CA LEU A 434 20.15 -15.00 16.94
C LEU A 434 21.58 -15.54 17.04
N GLY A 435 22.55 -14.92 16.35
CA GLY A 435 23.96 -15.37 16.34
C GLY A 435 24.22 -16.65 15.54
N ASN A 436 23.26 -17.13 14.74
CA ASN A 436 23.38 -18.39 13.98
C ASN A 436 24.07 -18.17 12.62
N LEU A 437 25.39 -18.02 12.64
CA LEU A 437 26.17 -17.65 11.45
C LEU A 437 26.05 -18.63 10.28
N LYS A 438 25.95 -19.94 10.55
CA LYS A 438 25.80 -20.96 9.50
C LYS A 438 24.48 -20.85 8.75
N LEU A 439 23.37 -20.70 9.50
CA LEU A 439 22.04 -20.51 8.89
C LEU A 439 21.97 -19.19 8.15
N ALA A 440 22.53 -18.12 8.73
CA ALA A 440 22.62 -16.83 8.08
C ALA A 440 23.31 -16.91 6.71
N HIS A 441 24.49 -17.51 6.65
CA HIS A 441 25.22 -17.68 5.40
C HIS A 441 24.44 -18.49 4.35
N SER A 442 23.78 -19.57 4.77
CA SER A 442 22.94 -20.39 3.89
C SER A 442 21.80 -19.58 3.30
N HIS A 443 21.02 -18.88 4.12
CA HIS A 443 19.88 -18.09 3.68
C HIS A 443 20.29 -16.92 2.76
N LEU A 444 21.38 -16.20 3.10
CA LEU A 444 21.89 -15.11 2.27
C LEU A 444 22.41 -15.59 0.90
N THR A 445 23.02 -16.78 0.86
CA THR A 445 23.47 -17.41 -0.39
C THR A 445 22.27 -17.83 -1.24
N SER A 446 21.28 -18.51 -0.65
CA SER A 446 20.06 -18.87 -1.36
C SER A 446 19.26 -17.65 -1.83
N ALA A 447 19.30 -16.53 -1.11
CA ALA A 447 18.66 -15.29 -1.52
C ALA A 447 19.22 -14.75 -2.84
N VAL A 448 20.56 -14.62 -2.93
CA VAL A 448 21.22 -14.12 -4.15
C VAL A 448 21.14 -15.11 -5.32
N GLU A 449 21.11 -16.42 -5.05
CA GLU A 449 20.88 -17.44 -6.07
C GLU A 449 19.45 -17.43 -6.61
N ALA A 450 18.47 -17.21 -5.73
CA ALA A 450 17.06 -17.18 -6.10
C ALA A 450 16.70 -15.94 -6.94
N ASN A 451 17.27 -14.78 -6.60
CA ASN A 451 17.15 -13.57 -7.40
C ASN A 451 18.45 -12.75 -7.33
N PRO A 452 19.34 -12.87 -8.33
CA PRO A 452 20.55 -12.07 -8.42
C PRO A 452 20.29 -10.56 -8.54
N SER A 453 19.06 -10.15 -8.88
CA SER A 453 18.64 -8.75 -8.99
C SER A 453 17.93 -8.23 -7.72
N GLU A 454 17.95 -8.97 -6.61
CA GLU A 454 17.43 -8.51 -5.31
C GLU A 454 18.50 -7.71 -4.55
N PRO A 455 18.44 -6.37 -4.53
CA PRO A 455 19.49 -5.55 -3.94
C PRO A 455 19.63 -5.78 -2.42
N MET A 456 18.54 -6.06 -1.70
CA MET A 456 18.59 -6.29 -0.25
C MET A 456 19.31 -7.58 0.12
N ALA A 457 19.26 -8.60 -0.76
CA ALA A 457 20.00 -9.85 -0.57
C ALA A 457 21.51 -9.60 -0.60
N TRP A 458 21.99 -8.89 -1.61
CA TRP A 458 23.40 -8.48 -1.70
C TRP A 458 23.81 -7.56 -0.56
N LEU A 459 22.93 -6.64 -0.17
CA LEU A 459 23.19 -5.71 0.92
C LEU A 459 23.41 -6.44 2.24
N PHE A 460 22.49 -7.31 2.65
CA PHE A 460 22.64 -8.07 3.90
C PHE A 460 23.79 -9.06 3.85
N LYS A 461 24.09 -9.63 2.68
CA LYS A 461 25.26 -10.48 2.46
C LYS A 461 26.57 -9.69 2.63
N SER A 462 26.64 -8.47 2.10
CA SER A 462 27.82 -7.61 2.24
C SER A 462 28.17 -7.32 3.71
N LEU A 463 27.18 -7.04 4.56
CA LEU A 463 27.43 -6.83 5.99
C LEU A 463 27.84 -8.13 6.69
N PHE A 464 27.23 -9.26 6.34
CA PHE A 464 27.67 -10.56 6.85
C PHE A 464 29.14 -10.82 6.50
N SER A 465 29.53 -10.60 5.23
CA SER A 465 30.90 -10.74 4.75
C SER A 465 31.86 -9.77 5.44
N ALA A 466 31.45 -8.52 5.68
CA ALA A 466 32.25 -7.52 6.40
C ALA A 466 32.51 -7.92 7.86
N MET A 467 31.55 -8.59 8.48
CA MET A 467 31.58 -8.93 9.91
C MET A 467 32.21 -10.28 10.21
N TRP A 468 32.06 -11.29 9.34
CA TRP A 468 32.51 -12.67 9.57
C TRP A 468 33.15 -13.35 8.35
N GLY A 469 33.09 -12.73 7.16
CA GLY A 469 33.60 -13.30 5.91
C GLY A 469 34.86 -12.59 5.43
N SER A 470 34.97 -12.47 4.11
CA SER A 470 36.07 -11.77 3.44
C SER A 470 35.71 -10.30 3.21
N SER A 471 36.59 -9.39 3.59
CA SER A 471 36.40 -7.94 3.42
C SER A 471 36.31 -7.53 1.94
N SER A 472 37.10 -8.16 1.06
CA SER A 472 37.08 -7.87 -0.38
C SER A 472 35.78 -8.35 -1.04
N LEU A 473 35.24 -9.50 -0.58
CA LEU A 473 33.91 -9.94 -0.99
C LEU A 473 32.84 -8.96 -0.51
N ALA A 474 32.92 -8.49 0.74
CA ALA A 474 31.98 -7.52 1.27
C ALA A 474 31.89 -6.25 0.40
N VAL A 475 33.04 -5.73 -0.04
CA VAL A 475 33.10 -4.55 -0.92
C VAL A 475 32.44 -4.85 -2.27
N THR A 476 32.75 -5.99 -2.87
CA THR A 476 32.15 -6.43 -4.13
C THR A 476 30.63 -6.54 -4.01
N GLU A 477 30.14 -7.22 -2.97
CA GLU A 477 28.72 -7.43 -2.71
C GLU A 477 27.98 -6.11 -2.46
N ALA A 478 28.58 -5.18 -1.72
CA ALA A 478 28.01 -3.85 -1.47
C ALA A 478 27.88 -3.01 -2.76
N TYR A 479 28.89 -3.07 -3.65
CA TYR A 479 28.82 -2.37 -4.93
C TYR A 479 27.79 -3.00 -5.89
N VAL A 480 27.64 -4.33 -5.87
CA VAL A 480 26.56 -5.01 -6.61
C VAL A 480 25.20 -4.57 -6.08
N ALA A 481 25.00 -4.52 -4.76
CA ALA A 481 23.75 -4.02 -4.19
C ALA A 481 23.43 -2.59 -4.66
N ARG A 482 24.44 -1.72 -4.71
CA ARG A 482 24.29 -0.32 -5.17
C ARG A 482 24.01 -0.20 -6.66
N SER A 483 24.61 -1.03 -7.51
CA SER A 483 24.33 -0.99 -8.95
C SER A 483 22.90 -1.49 -9.26
N LEU A 484 22.38 -2.38 -8.42
CA LEU A 484 21.02 -2.91 -8.52
C LEU A 484 19.95 -2.00 -7.93
N SER A 485 20.29 -0.92 -7.23
CA SER A 485 19.33 0.10 -6.80
C SER A 485 19.97 1.49 -6.80
N PRO A 486 20.19 2.09 -7.99
CA PRO A 486 20.88 3.36 -8.12
C PRO A 486 20.05 4.56 -7.64
N VAL A 487 18.74 4.37 -7.45
CA VAL A 487 17.77 5.40 -7.11
C VAL A 487 16.83 4.88 -6.02
N ASP A 488 17.41 4.44 -4.91
CA ASP A 488 16.67 3.86 -3.80
C ASP A 488 16.19 4.93 -2.80
N PRO A 489 14.91 4.91 -2.37
CA PRO A 489 14.46 5.73 -1.24
C PRO A 489 15.27 5.49 0.05
N LEU A 490 15.86 4.29 0.20
CA LEU A 490 16.71 3.87 1.31
C LEU A 490 18.21 4.02 1.00
N GLN A 491 18.61 4.93 0.10
CA GLN A 491 20.01 5.12 -0.30
C GLN A 491 20.99 5.23 0.87
N TYR A 492 20.58 5.87 1.98
CA TYR A 492 21.40 6.01 3.18
C TYR A 492 21.81 4.64 3.77
N PHE A 493 20.98 3.61 3.59
CA PHE A 493 21.21 2.25 4.04
C PHE A 493 22.26 1.58 3.14
N PHE A 494 22.19 1.78 1.82
CA PHE A 494 23.23 1.32 0.89
C PHE A 494 24.59 1.96 1.19
N ASP A 495 24.61 3.26 1.46
CA ASP A 495 25.82 3.99 1.83
C ASP A 495 26.40 3.49 3.17
N LEU A 496 25.55 3.18 4.17
CA LEU A 496 25.99 2.58 5.44
C LEU A 496 26.72 1.25 5.21
N PHE A 497 26.09 0.32 4.48
CA PHE A 497 26.62 -1.03 4.33
C PHE A 497 27.87 -1.04 3.46
N THR A 498 27.92 -0.19 2.43
CA THR A 498 29.15 0.06 1.66
C THR A 498 30.24 0.63 2.57
N GLY A 499 29.90 1.57 3.46
CA GLY A 499 30.82 2.08 4.46
C GLY A 499 31.37 1.00 5.39
N ASN A 500 30.54 0.04 5.83
CA ASN A 500 30.97 -1.10 6.63
C ASN A 500 31.92 -2.03 5.87
N ALA A 501 31.60 -2.33 4.60
CA ALA A 501 32.44 -3.17 3.75
C ALA A 501 33.82 -2.53 3.50
N LEU A 502 33.84 -1.23 3.14
CA LEU A 502 35.07 -0.47 2.94
C LEU A 502 35.89 -0.34 4.23
N LEU A 503 35.22 -0.15 5.37
CA LEU A 503 35.88 -0.14 6.68
C LEU A 503 36.51 -1.51 7.00
N ALA A 504 35.79 -2.60 6.76
CA ALA A 504 36.32 -3.95 6.92
C ALA A 504 37.59 -4.15 6.08
N ASP A 505 37.55 -3.67 4.84
CA ASP A 505 38.64 -3.75 3.85
C ASP A 505 39.73 -2.69 4.01
N ARG A 506 39.70 -1.87 5.08
CA ARG A 506 40.68 -0.81 5.39
C ARG A 506 40.74 0.32 4.36
N GLN A 507 39.71 0.51 3.55
CA GLN A 507 39.56 1.66 2.66
C GLN A 507 38.88 2.83 3.40
N LEU A 508 39.58 3.38 4.40
CA LEU A 508 39.00 4.23 5.45
C LEU A 508 38.44 5.55 4.94
N GLU A 509 39.11 6.23 4.02
CA GLU A 509 38.66 7.50 3.44
C GLU A 509 37.39 7.32 2.59
N HIS A 510 37.29 6.20 1.87
CA HIS A 510 36.10 5.83 1.12
C HIS A 510 34.94 5.47 2.06
N ALA A 511 35.23 4.79 3.18
CA ALA A 511 34.25 4.51 4.22
C ALA A 511 33.71 5.82 4.85
N ILE A 512 34.58 6.81 5.12
CA ILE A 512 34.18 8.15 5.59
C ILE A 512 33.28 8.83 4.56
N THR A 513 33.63 8.76 3.28
CA THR A 513 32.84 9.34 2.20
C THR A 513 31.44 8.75 2.15
N CYS A 514 31.31 7.42 2.23
CA CYS A 514 30.01 6.75 2.26
C CYS A 514 29.23 7.09 3.54
N GLY A 515 29.88 7.07 4.71
CA GLY A 515 29.25 7.43 5.98
C GLY A 515 28.71 8.87 5.98
N ARG A 516 29.45 9.82 5.41
CA ARG A 516 28.98 11.21 5.25
C ARG A 516 27.78 11.30 4.32
N LYS A 517 27.73 10.55 3.22
CA LYS A 517 26.55 10.51 2.33
C LYS A 517 25.33 9.96 3.06
N SER A 518 25.50 8.86 3.79
CA SER A 518 24.44 8.27 4.63
C SER A 518 23.92 9.28 5.66
N LEU A 519 24.80 10.03 6.36
CA LEU A 519 24.39 11.05 7.33
C LEU A 519 23.75 12.30 6.72
N ARG A 520 24.03 12.66 5.46
CA ARG A 520 23.32 13.75 4.79
C ARG A 520 21.84 13.41 4.60
N ALA A 521 21.56 12.18 4.21
CA ALA A 521 20.19 11.68 4.09
C ALA A 521 19.57 11.43 5.46
N HIS A 522 20.37 10.96 6.43
CA HIS A 522 19.89 10.68 7.77
C HIS A 522 20.91 11.02 8.88
N LYS A 523 20.79 12.25 9.40
CA LYS A 523 21.77 12.88 10.32
C LYS A 523 22.00 12.13 11.63
N HIS A 524 21.02 11.39 12.12
CA HIS A 524 21.01 10.78 13.45
C HIS A 524 21.27 9.26 13.41
N HIS A 525 21.81 8.75 12.29
CA HIS A 525 21.95 7.30 12.08
C HIS A 525 23.09 6.69 12.91
N VAL A 526 22.78 6.19 14.11
CA VAL A 526 23.74 5.59 15.05
C VAL A 526 24.69 4.55 14.42
N PRO A 527 24.23 3.57 13.62
CA PRO A 527 25.13 2.65 12.92
C PRO A 527 26.17 3.33 12.02
N THR A 528 25.82 4.45 11.39
CA THR A 528 26.74 5.20 10.51
C THR A 528 27.78 5.95 11.31
N LEU A 529 27.39 6.52 12.45
CA LEU A 529 28.33 7.17 13.37
C LEU A 529 29.41 6.18 13.85
N ARG A 530 29.05 4.90 14.07
CA ARG A 530 30.02 3.83 14.39
C ARG A 530 31.03 3.57 13.27
N VAL A 531 30.61 3.63 12.00
CA VAL A 531 31.53 3.52 10.86
C VAL A 531 32.49 4.71 10.82
N LEU A 532 31.96 5.94 10.95
CA LEU A 532 32.76 7.17 10.88
C LEU A 532 33.78 7.27 12.02
N LEU A 533 33.36 7.02 13.27
CA LEU A 533 34.29 7.09 14.40
C LEU A 533 35.39 6.04 14.28
N THR A 534 35.07 4.84 13.76
CA THR A 534 36.07 3.77 13.59
C THR A 534 37.07 4.12 12.51
N ALA A 535 36.60 4.64 11.37
CA ALA A 535 37.48 5.09 10.30
C ALA A 535 38.40 6.25 10.74
N HIS A 536 37.85 7.24 11.44
CA HIS A 536 38.63 8.36 11.98
C HIS A 536 39.67 7.90 13.02
N ALA A 537 39.29 7.01 13.95
CA ALA A 537 40.22 6.46 14.92
C ALA A 537 41.38 5.68 14.27
N GLU A 538 41.08 4.85 13.27
CA GLU A 538 42.08 4.05 12.57
C GLU A 538 43.00 4.88 11.65
N LEU A 539 42.53 6.05 11.17
CA LEU A 539 43.36 7.04 10.47
C LEU A 539 44.17 7.94 11.42
N GLY A 540 43.99 7.82 12.74
CA GLY A 540 44.61 8.72 13.72
C GLY A 540 44.00 10.13 13.76
N GLN A 541 42.84 10.33 13.14
CA GLN A 541 42.06 11.58 13.12
C GLN A 541 41.22 11.68 14.41
N ILE A 542 41.91 11.81 15.55
CA ILE A 542 41.29 11.67 16.87
C ILE A 542 40.31 12.80 17.17
N ASP A 543 40.57 14.03 16.71
CA ASP A 543 39.68 15.18 16.96
C ASP A 543 38.36 15.03 16.19
N GLU A 544 38.43 14.63 14.92
CA GLU A 544 37.26 14.28 14.12
C GLU A 544 36.50 13.09 14.72
N GLY A 545 37.21 12.06 15.17
CA GLY A 545 36.62 10.91 15.85
C GLY A 545 35.88 11.30 17.13
N ARG A 546 36.45 12.20 17.95
CA ARG A 546 35.80 12.73 19.16
C ARG A 546 34.55 13.55 18.85
N ALA A 547 34.56 14.33 17.77
CA ALA A 547 33.37 15.05 17.31
C ALA A 547 32.24 14.08 16.95
N VAL A 548 32.55 12.96 16.29
CA VAL A 548 31.57 11.90 15.99
C VAL A 548 31.08 11.22 17.27
N VAL A 549 31.94 10.97 18.26
CA VAL A 549 31.53 10.41 19.56
C VAL A 549 30.59 11.35 20.31
N ALA A 550 30.84 12.67 20.28
CA ALA A 550 29.94 13.64 20.89
C ALA A 550 28.53 13.56 20.28
N GLN A 551 28.45 13.43 18.95
CA GLN A 551 27.18 13.21 18.26
C GLN A 551 26.55 11.86 18.65
N LEU A 552 27.33 10.78 18.65
CA LEU A 552 26.86 9.44 19.04
C LEU A 552 26.25 9.41 20.45
N ARG A 553 26.87 10.10 21.41
CA ARG A 553 26.35 10.19 22.79
C ARG A 553 25.07 11.01 22.90
N ALA A 554 24.86 11.99 22.01
CA ALA A 554 23.60 12.72 21.96
C ALA A 554 22.46 11.83 21.44
N GLU A 555 22.74 10.94 20.48
CA GLU A 555 21.73 10.03 19.91
C GLU A 555 21.49 8.77 20.74
N ALA A 556 22.53 8.25 21.39
CA ALA A 556 22.52 6.98 22.12
C ALA A 556 23.28 7.12 23.46
N PRO A 557 22.70 7.81 24.46
CA PRO A 557 23.39 8.10 25.73
C PRO A 557 23.74 6.84 26.53
N GLU A 558 22.95 5.76 26.38
CA GLU A 558 23.14 4.48 27.06
C GLU A 558 24.16 3.55 26.35
N LEU A 559 24.73 3.99 25.23
CA LEU A 559 25.67 3.16 24.46
C LEU A 559 27.06 3.16 25.13
N THR A 560 27.51 1.97 25.51
CA THR A 560 28.83 1.69 26.07
C THR A 560 29.53 0.65 25.22
N VAL A 561 30.84 0.48 25.42
CA VAL A 561 31.60 -0.54 24.68
C VAL A 561 31.06 -1.94 25.01
N SER A 562 30.75 -2.21 26.29
CA SER A 562 30.15 -3.47 26.71
C SER A 562 28.76 -3.68 26.14
N SER A 563 27.90 -2.65 26.14
CA SER A 563 26.55 -2.79 25.58
C SER A 563 26.59 -3.01 24.07
N TYR A 564 27.50 -2.34 23.35
CA TYR A 564 27.72 -2.58 21.92
C TYR A 564 28.22 -4.01 21.62
N LEU A 565 29.18 -4.52 22.39
CA LEU A 565 29.66 -5.90 22.27
C LEU A 565 28.59 -6.92 22.66
N GLY A 566 27.66 -6.57 23.53
CA GLY A 566 26.50 -7.39 23.91
C GLY A 566 25.41 -7.47 22.83
N MET A 567 25.38 -6.55 21.86
CA MET A 567 24.37 -6.54 20.78
C MET A 567 24.55 -7.66 19.73
N GLY A 568 25.63 -8.44 19.79
CA GLY A 568 25.79 -9.62 18.93
C GLY A 568 27.10 -10.37 19.20
N SER A 569 27.47 -11.34 18.35
CA SER A 569 28.69 -12.12 18.53
C SER A 569 29.97 -11.26 18.65
N GLN A 570 30.74 -11.51 19.71
CA GLN A 570 32.05 -10.92 19.95
C GLN A 570 33.15 -11.49 19.04
N GLU A 571 32.88 -12.58 18.32
CA GLU A 571 33.84 -13.20 17.41
C GLU A 571 34.03 -12.43 16.10
N SER A 572 33.19 -11.42 15.83
CA SER A 572 33.30 -10.59 14.63
C SER A 572 34.55 -9.68 14.69
N PRO A 573 35.50 -9.81 13.74
CA PRO A 573 36.69 -8.95 13.72
C PRO A 573 36.36 -7.46 13.53
N LEU A 574 35.38 -7.14 12.68
CA LEU A 574 34.95 -5.75 12.48
C LEU A 574 34.31 -5.17 13.75
N ARG A 575 33.49 -5.96 14.46
CA ARG A 575 32.90 -5.52 15.73
C ARG A 575 33.97 -5.22 16.78
N GLN A 576 34.98 -6.09 16.90
CA GLN A 576 36.10 -5.87 17.82
C GLN A 576 36.92 -4.63 17.47
N ARG A 577 37.12 -4.34 16.17
CA ARG A 577 37.74 -3.11 15.72
C ARG A 577 36.92 -1.87 16.07
N MET A 578 35.61 -1.90 15.84
CA MET A 578 34.71 -0.81 16.24
C MET A 578 34.73 -0.57 17.76
N ALA A 579 34.69 -1.63 18.56
CA ALA A 579 34.81 -1.53 20.02
C ALA A 579 36.16 -0.93 20.45
N SER A 580 37.25 -1.31 19.80
CA SER A 580 38.59 -0.75 20.06
C SER A 580 38.66 0.74 19.71
N ALA A 581 38.07 1.16 18.59
CA ALA A 581 37.98 2.58 18.22
C ALA A 581 37.14 3.38 19.22
N MET A 582 36.02 2.82 19.69
CA MET A 582 35.21 3.45 20.74
C MET A 582 36.02 3.68 22.02
N ARG A 583 36.83 2.70 22.45
CA ARG A 583 37.74 2.86 23.61
C ARG A 583 38.78 3.95 23.39
N ILE A 584 39.43 3.96 22.23
CA ILE A 584 40.45 4.97 21.87
C ILE A 584 39.86 6.39 21.92
N LEU A 585 38.61 6.55 21.46
CA LEU A 585 37.94 7.84 21.42
C LEU A 585 37.21 8.21 22.73
N GLY A 586 37.31 7.38 23.77
CA GLY A 586 36.82 7.69 25.11
C GLY A 586 35.34 7.39 25.36
N LEU A 587 34.74 6.43 24.64
CA LEU A 587 33.41 5.91 24.98
C LEU A 587 33.51 5.07 26.28
N PRO A 588 32.53 5.16 27.22
CA PRO A 588 32.57 4.39 28.46
C PRO A 588 32.56 2.88 28.23
N GLU A 589 33.28 2.11 29.08
CA GLU A 589 33.32 0.66 28.96
C GLU A 589 32.03 0.00 29.48
N ALA A 590 31.46 0.51 30.58
CA ALA A 590 30.25 0.02 31.25
C ALA A 590 29.35 1.18 31.69
#